data_AF-A0A534L7C6-F1
#
_entry.id   AF-A0A534L7C6-F1
#
_cell.length_a   1.000
_cell.length_b   1.000
_cell.length_c   1.000
_cell.angle_alpha   90.00
_cell.angle_beta   90.00
_cell.angle_gamma   90.00
#
_symmetry.space_group_name_H-M   'P 1'
#
loop_
_entity.id
_entity.type
_entity.pdbx_description
1 polymer ?
#
loop_
_entity_poly.entity_id
_entity_poly.type
_entity_poly.pdbx_seq_one_letter_code
_entity_poly.pdbx_strand_id
1 'polypeptide(L)'
;MLPLSKGRRFEHGLSFLATLAFLGGFFGARLFHLAFPSLEIITSQGIHFHHFWYGLTMMGVSGWLGIVDNDEKLARVYAVVFGVGAGFVGDEVGLLLTFDNYYSELTFEFLVAALAFVILVALMIRYRKQILEEVFHLSRGERLTHVGVFLIGFSAIMFAFDTWELGVPLILVGIALFAWGYRREHGAARKSGPEA
;
A
#
# COMPACT_ATOMS: atom_id res chain seq x y z
N MET A 1 31.68 22.64 -0.39
CA MET A 1 30.87 21.49 0.11
C MET A 1 29.68 22.06 0.86
N LEU A 2 28.48 21.97 0.28
CA LEU A 2 27.24 22.32 0.99
C LEU A 2 27.00 21.26 2.08
N PRO A 3 26.58 21.66 3.30
CA PRO A 3 26.18 20.69 4.29
C PRO A 3 24.86 20.09 3.79
N LEU A 4 24.90 18.85 3.29
CA LEU A 4 23.71 18.02 3.17
C LEU A 4 23.26 17.74 4.61
N SER A 5 22.41 18.62 5.13
CA SER A 5 21.53 18.30 6.25
C SER A 5 20.76 17.06 5.81
N LYS A 6 21.28 15.89 6.19
CA LYS A 6 20.58 14.62 6.05
C LYS A 6 19.47 14.69 7.09
N GLY A 7 18.38 15.38 6.71
CA GLY A 7 17.16 15.45 7.50
C GLY A 7 16.83 14.03 7.92
N ARG A 8 16.60 13.83 9.23
CA ARG A 8 16.31 12.52 9.80
C ARG A 8 15.23 11.86 8.95
N ARG A 9 15.65 10.88 8.15
CA ARG A 9 14.76 10.10 7.32
C ARG A 9 13.79 9.45 8.31
N PHE A 10 12.50 9.75 8.16
CA PHE A 10 11.41 9.27 9.03
C PHE A 10 11.22 7.76 8.84
N GLU A 11 12.24 6.97 9.20
CA GLU A 11 12.36 5.56 8.79
C GLU A 11 11.39 4.64 9.58
N HIS A 12 10.94 5.07 10.76
CA HIS A 12 10.10 4.25 11.64
C HIS A 12 8.61 4.32 11.28
N GLY A 13 8.02 5.50 11.07
CA GLY A 13 6.61 5.60 10.68
C GLY A 13 6.36 5.11 9.26
N LEU A 14 7.30 5.28 8.33
CA LEU A 14 7.18 4.71 6.99
C LEU A 14 7.15 3.17 7.03
N SER A 15 8.01 2.54 7.83
CA SER A 15 7.99 1.09 8.02
C SER A 15 6.70 0.60 8.68
N PHE A 16 6.19 1.33 9.67
CA PHE A 16 4.90 1.05 10.29
C PHE A 16 3.74 1.15 9.30
N LEU A 17 3.69 2.22 8.49
CA LEU A 17 2.67 2.42 7.46
C LEU A 17 2.72 1.35 6.39
N ALA A 18 3.92 0.98 5.92
CA ALA A 18 4.11 -0.09 4.95
C ALA A 18 3.65 -1.45 5.51
N THR A 19 3.96 -1.75 6.77
CA THR A 19 3.54 -3.02 7.42
C THR A 19 2.03 -3.06 7.64
N LEU A 20 1.42 -1.94 8.03
CA LEU A 20 -0.03 -1.84 8.18
C LEU A 20 -0.74 -1.98 6.83
N ALA A 21 -0.23 -1.34 5.79
CA ALA A 21 -0.74 -1.45 4.42
C ALA A 21 -0.55 -2.86 3.84
N PHE A 22 0.54 -3.53 4.18
CA PHE A 22 0.78 -4.94 3.86
C PHE A 22 -0.32 -5.84 4.43
N LEU A 23 -0.64 -5.70 5.71
CA LEU A 23 -1.75 -6.46 6.32
C LEU A 23 -3.07 -6.20 5.60
N GLY A 24 -3.37 -4.93 5.30
CA GLY A 24 -4.57 -4.56 4.57
C GLY A 24 -4.61 -5.15 3.16
N GLY A 25 -3.49 -5.13 2.44
CA GLY A 25 -3.37 -5.73 1.10
C GLY A 25 -3.52 -7.25 1.13
N PHE A 26 -2.81 -7.93 2.03
CA PHE A 26 -2.84 -9.38 2.20
C PHE A 26 -4.25 -9.89 2.52
N PHE A 27 -4.84 -9.39 3.63
CA PHE A 27 -6.18 -9.84 4.02
C PHE A 27 -7.25 -9.36 3.05
N GLY A 28 -7.07 -8.19 2.42
CA GLY A 28 -7.97 -7.70 1.38
C GLY A 28 -8.00 -8.62 0.16
N ALA A 29 -6.83 -9.07 -0.31
CA ALA A 29 -6.73 -10.03 -1.41
C ALA A 29 -7.33 -11.40 -1.04
N ARG A 30 -7.00 -11.93 0.14
CA ARG A 30 -7.56 -13.20 0.65
C ARG A 30 -9.09 -13.14 0.77
N LEU A 31 -9.63 -12.08 1.36
CA LEU A 31 -11.08 -11.89 1.49
C LEU A 31 -11.75 -11.77 0.12
N PHE A 32 -11.11 -11.09 -0.83
CA PHE A 32 -11.61 -11.00 -2.19
C PHE A 32 -11.70 -12.38 -2.85
N HIS A 33 -10.63 -13.18 -2.78
CA HIS A 33 -10.63 -14.54 -3.33
C HIS A 33 -11.71 -15.43 -2.67
N LEU A 34 -11.87 -15.36 -1.34
CA LEU A 34 -12.91 -16.11 -0.63
C LEU A 34 -14.34 -15.69 -1.01
N ALA A 35 -14.57 -14.39 -1.21
CA ALA A 35 -15.88 -13.86 -1.59
C ALA A 35 -16.21 -14.13 -3.07
N PHE A 36 -15.19 -14.24 -3.91
CA PHE A 36 -15.32 -14.30 -5.37
C PHE A 36 -14.42 -15.39 -6.00
N PRO A 37 -14.59 -16.68 -5.62
CA PRO A 37 -13.64 -17.74 -5.99
C PRO A 37 -13.62 -18.07 -7.49
N SER A 38 -14.65 -17.69 -8.25
CA SER A 38 -14.73 -17.92 -9.69
C SER A 38 -14.25 -16.73 -10.53
N LEU A 39 -13.88 -15.62 -9.88
CA LEU A 39 -13.32 -14.47 -10.55
C LEU A 39 -11.80 -14.71 -10.62
N GLU A 40 -11.35 -15.12 -11.80
CA GLU A 40 -9.95 -15.31 -12.18
C GLU A 40 -9.68 -14.67 -13.54
N ILE A 41 -8.56 -13.95 -13.69
CA ILE A 41 -8.15 -13.47 -15.02
C ILE A 41 -7.44 -14.58 -15.73
N ILE A 42 -8.13 -15.16 -16.70
CA ILE A 42 -7.53 -16.15 -17.58
C ILE A 42 -7.45 -15.51 -18.96
N THR A 43 -6.23 -15.27 -19.43
CA THR A 43 -6.02 -14.82 -20.81
C THR A 43 -6.55 -15.87 -21.78
N SER A 44 -6.83 -15.49 -23.04
CA SER A 44 -7.26 -16.43 -24.09
C SER A 44 -6.26 -17.55 -24.39
N GLN A 45 -5.05 -17.47 -23.81
CA GLN A 45 -3.97 -18.45 -23.91
C GLN A 45 -3.87 -19.36 -22.66
N GLY A 46 -4.76 -19.21 -21.67
CA GLY A 46 -4.74 -19.98 -20.43
C GLY A 46 -3.75 -19.46 -19.37
N ILE A 47 -3.21 -18.24 -19.53
CA ILE A 47 -2.33 -17.62 -18.51
C ILE A 47 -3.19 -16.95 -17.44
N HIS A 48 -3.01 -17.36 -16.19
CA HIS A 48 -3.68 -16.78 -15.02
C HIS A 48 -2.94 -15.53 -14.56
N PHE A 49 -3.58 -14.35 -14.64
CA PHE A 49 -3.06 -13.10 -14.10
C PHE A 49 -3.52 -12.94 -12.64
N HIS A 50 -2.69 -13.42 -11.73
CA HIS A 50 -2.89 -13.27 -10.30
C HIS A 50 -2.63 -11.85 -9.81
N HIS A 51 -3.21 -11.51 -8.67
CA HIS A 51 -2.98 -10.22 -8.03
C HIS A 51 -1.51 -10.01 -7.60
N PHE A 52 -0.71 -11.08 -7.59
CA PHE A 52 0.75 -11.07 -7.58
C PHE A 52 1.38 -10.05 -8.54
N TRP A 53 0.95 -9.98 -9.80
CA TRP A 53 1.55 -9.10 -10.82
C TRP A 53 1.25 -7.62 -10.58
N TYR A 54 0.05 -7.31 -10.07
CA TYR A 54 -0.28 -5.97 -9.61
C TYR A 54 0.59 -5.59 -8.41
N GLY A 55 0.77 -6.53 -7.48
CA GLY A 55 1.64 -6.37 -6.33
C GLY A 55 3.09 -6.04 -6.71
N LEU A 56 3.68 -6.80 -7.62
CA LEU A 56 5.03 -6.53 -8.16
C LEU A 56 5.13 -5.15 -8.81
N THR A 57 4.13 -4.76 -9.61
CA THR A 57 4.10 -3.44 -10.25
C THR A 57 4.05 -2.33 -9.22
N MET A 58 3.19 -2.45 -8.21
CA MET A 58 3.07 -1.50 -7.11
C MET A 58 4.39 -1.37 -6.33
N MET A 59 5.02 -2.50 -5.96
CA MET A 59 6.30 -2.51 -5.27
C MET A 59 7.41 -1.88 -6.12
N GLY A 60 7.48 -2.23 -7.41
CA GLY A 60 8.49 -1.71 -8.33
C GLY A 60 8.37 -0.19 -8.54
N VAL A 61 7.17 0.31 -8.82
CA VAL A 61 6.92 1.74 -9.03
C VAL A 61 7.16 2.53 -7.75
N SER A 62 6.60 2.11 -6.62
CA SER A 62 6.76 2.84 -5.35
C SER A 62 8.19 2.77 -4.81
N GLY A 63 8.87 1.63 -4.96
CA GLY A 63 10.28 1.48 -4.62
C GLY A 63 11.17 2.37 -5.48
N TRP A 64 10.93 2.42 -6.80
CA TRP A 64 11.66 3.31 -7.70
C TRP A 64 11.43 4.79 -7.36
N LEU A 65 10.18 5.20 -7.19
CA LEU A 65 9.86 6.60 -6.86
C LEU A 65 10.44 7.00 -5.50
N GLY A 66 10.42 6.10 -4.51
CA GLY A 66 11.04 6.34 -3.20
C GLY A 66 12.57 6.41 -3.19
N ILE A 67 13.24 6.01 -4.29
CA ILE A 67 14.69 6.24 -4.49
C ILE A 67 14.94 7.63 -5.08
N VAL A 68 14.10 8.06 -6.01
CA VAL A 68 14.31 9.30 -6.79
C VAL A 68 13.78 10.54 -6.08
N ASP A 69 12.72 10.39 -5.28
CA ASP A 69 12.02 11.48 -4.61
C ASP A 69 12.38 11.57 -3.11
N ASN A 70 12.39 12.79 -2.57
CA ASN A 70 12.70 13.07 -1.15
C ASN A 70 11.57 13.84 -0.44
N ASP A 71 10.39 13.98 -1.04
CA ASP A 71 9.25 14.64 -0.41
C ASP A 71 8.66 13.70 0.65
N GLU A 72 8.58 14.18 1.90
CA GLU A 72 8.14 13.37 3.04
C GLU A 72 6.70 12.87 2.87
N LYS A 73 5.83 13.63 2.22
CA LYS A 73 4.42 13.27 2.01
C LYS A 73 4.32 12.21 0.94
N LEU A 74 5.10 12.36 -0.14
CA LEU A 74 5.19 11.34 -1.18
C LEU A 74 5.83 10.04 -0.64
N ALA A 75 6.82 10.14 0.25
CA ALA A 75 7.41 8.97 0.91
C ALA A 75 6.39 8.14 1.69
N ARG A 76 5.44 8.79 2.39
CA ARG A 76 4.34 8.10 3.10
C ARG A 76 3.41 7.39 2.11
N VAL A 77 3.09 8.03 0.97
CA VAL A 77 2.33 7.39 -0.11
C VAL A 77 3.06 6.19 -0.68
N TYR A 78 4.35 6.30 -0.97
CA TYR A 78 5.15 5.20 -1.49
C TYR A 78 5.21 4.03 -0.51
N ALA A 79 5.37 4.30 0.80
CA ALA A 79 5.34 3.26 1.82
C ALA A 79 4.00 2.50 1.85
N VAL A 80 2.87 3.20 1.70
CA VAL A 80 1.55 2.56 1.62
C VAL A 80 1.40 1.73 0.34
N VAL A 81 1.77 2.27 -0.83
CA VAL A 81 1.70 1.54 -2.11
C VAL A 81 2.58 0.29 -2.07
N PHE A 82 3.80 0.44 -1.56
CA PHE A 82 4.75 -0.64 -1.39
C PHE A 82 4.18 -1.73 -0.49
N GLY A 83 3.62 -1.33 0.66
CA GLY A 83 2.97 -2.23 1.61
C GLY A 83 1.82 -3.02 0.98
N VAL A 84 0.84 -2.35 0.37
CA VAL A 84 -0.29 -3.01 -0.31
C VAL A 84 0.21 -3.99 -1.37
N GLY A 85 1.16 -3.57 -2.21
CA GLY A 85 1.71 -4.44 -3.25
C GLY A 85 2.45 -5.66 -2.69
N ALA A 86 3.21 -5.48 -1.62
CA ALA A 86 3.84 -6.58 -0.89
C ALA A 86 2.79 -7.52 -0.27
N GLY A 87 1.65 -6.99 0.18
CA GLY A 87 0.53 -7.78 0.69
C GLY A 87 -0.07 -8.69 -0.37
N PHE A 88 -0.28 -8.16 -1.59
CA PHE A 88 -0.74 -8.95 -2.74
C PHE A 88 0.26 -10.03 -3.14
N VAL A 89 1.56 -9.73 -3.12
CA VAL A 89 2.60 -10.73 -3.37
C VAL A 89 2.64 -11.79 -2.26
N GLY A 90 2.46 -11.36 -1.00
CA GLY A 90 2.47 -12.24 0.17
C GLY A 90 1.34 -13.27 0.17
N ASP A 91 0.15 -12.88 -0.32
CA ASP A 91 -1.01 -13.78 -0.42
C ASP A 91 -0.76 -14.94 -1.39
N GLU A 92 -0.01 -14.70 -2.47
CA GLU A 92 0.32 -15.68 -3.52
C GLU A 92 1.65 -16.41 -3.28
N VAL A 93 2.43 -16.03 -2.25
CA VAL A 93 3.74 -16.64 -2.00
C VAL A 93 3.63 -18.13 -1.66
N GLY A 94 2.52 -18.54 -1.04
CA GLY A 94 2.23 -19.96 -0.80
C GLY A 94 2.12 -20.75 -2.11
N LEU A 95 1.44 -20.19 -3.11
CA LEU A 95 1.27 -20.78 -4.44
C LEU A 95 2.61 -20.85 -5.21
N LEU A 96 3.42 -19.79 -5.14
CA LEU A 96 4.72 -19.72 -5.83
C LEU A 96 5.78 -20.66 -5.26
N LEU A 97 5.77 -20.89 -3.93
CA LEU A 97 6.73 -21.79 -3.28
C LEU A 97 6.33 -23.25 -3.43
N THR A 98 5.05 -23.53 -3.68
CA THR A 98 4.52 -24.90 -3.68
C THR A 98 4.33 -25.49 -5.06
N PHE A 99 4.29 -24.67 -6.13
CA PHE A 99 4.06 -25.12 -7.50
C PHE A 99 2.98 -26.22 -7.54
N ASP A 100 1.78 -25.92 -7.01
CA ASP A 100 0.57 -26.78 -6.86
C ASP A 100 0.44 -27.73 -5.65
N ASN A 101 1.39 -27.85 -4.70
CA ASN A 101 1.22 -28.79 -3.57
C ASN A 101 1.35 -28.20 -2.15
N TYR A 102 0.29 -28.41 -1.39
CA TYR A 102 -0.25 -27.46 -0.45
C TYR A 102 -0.42 -28.05 0.96
N TYR A 103 0.59 -27.95 1.81
CA TYR A 103 0.39 -28.20 3.24
C TYR A 103 -0.15 -26.91 3.91
N SER A 104 -1.48 -26.81 4.05
CA SER A 104 -2.30 -25.81 4.79
C SER A 104 -1.84 -24.34 4.68
N GLU A 105 -2.39 -23.49 3.81
CA GLU A 105 -3.76 -22.95 3.93
C GLU A 105 -3.57 -21.92 5.01
N LEU A 106 -4.33 -22.25 6.02
CA LEU A 106 -4.41 -21.58 7.27
C LEU A 106 -3.04 -21.42 7.95
N THR A 107 -2.11 -22.36 7.81
CA THR A 107 -0.85 -22.33 8.54
C THR A 107 0.09 -21.26 7.98
N PHE A 108 0.15 -21.14 6.67
CA PHE A 108 0.94 -20.12 6.01
C PHE A 108 0.35 -18.72 6.22
N GLU A 109 -0.96 -18.56 6.02
CA GLU A 109 -1.67 -17.30 6.28
C GLU A 109 -1.51 -16.84 7.74
N PHE A 110 -1.68 -17.76 8.69
CA PHE A 110 -1.49 -17.49 10.11
C PHE A 110 -0.06 -17.06 10.42
N LEU A 111 0.95 -17.69 9.83
CA LEU A 111 2.36 -17.34 10.05
C LEU A 111 2.67 -15.93 9.55
N VAL A 112 2.23 -15.58 8.34
CA VAL A 112 2.44 -14.25 7.75
C VAL A 112 1.73 -13.18 8.59
N ALA A 113 0.46 -13.42 8.94
CA ALA A 113 -0.31 -12.54 9.81
C ALA A 113 0.33 -12.37 11.19
N ALA A 114 0.76 -13.46 11.83
CA ALA A 114 1.41 -13.44 13.13
C ALA A 114 2.74 -12.69 13.09
N LEU A 115 3.55 -12.90 12.04
CA LEU A 115 4.82 -12.21 11.88
C LEU A 115 4.62 -10.70 11.68
N ALA A 116 3.71 -10.31 10.80
CA ALA A 116 3.39 -8.90 10.58
C ALA A 116 2.79 -8.24 11.85
N PHE A 117 1.97 -8.97 12.61
CA PHE A 117 1.47 -8.51 13.91
C PHE A 117 2.62 -8.31 14.92
N VAL A 118 3.53 -9.27 15.03
CA VAL A 118 4.71 -9.16 15.90
C VAL A 118 5.58 -7.97 15.49
N ILE A 119 5.78 -7.73 14.19
CA ILE A 119 6.52 -6.57 13.68
C ILE A 119 5.81 -5.27 14.07
N LEU A 120 4.49 -5.15 13.86
CA LEU A 120 3.74 -3.97 14.27
C LEU A 120 3.82 -3.71 15.78
N VAL A 121 3.66 -4.76 16.60
CA VAL A 121 3.77 -4.67 18.06
C VAL A 121 5.19 -4.27 18.47
N ALA A 122 6.22 -4.87 17.86
CA ALA A 122 7.61 -4.53 18.13
C ALA A 122 7.91 -3.06 17.77
N LEU A 123 7.46 -2.61 16.61
CA LEU A 123 7.58 -1.20 16.19
C LEU A 123 6.85 -0.27 17.15
N MET A 124 5.62 -0.62 17.54
CA MET A 124 4.81 0.15 18.48
C MET A 124 5.47 0.24 19.86
N ILE A 125 6.00 -0.86 20.42
CA ILE A 125 6.70 -0.86 21.71
C ILE A 125 7.97 -0.01 21.64
N ARG A 126 8.76 -0.17 20.57
CA ARG A 126 10.09 0.43 20.46
C ARG A 126 10.07 1.92 20.08
N TYR A 127 9.12 2.32 19.25
CA TYR A 127 9.06 3.64 18.60
C TYR A 127 7.72 4.34 18.82
N ARG A 128 6.99 3.99 19.90
CA ARG A 128 5.66 4.51 20.22
C ARG A 128 5.53 6.02 20.00
N LYS A 129 6.42 6.83 20.59
CA LYS A 129 6.30 8.29 20.54
C LYS A 129 6.43 8.83 19.12
N GLN A 130 7.42 8.32 18.39
CA GLN A 130 7.69 8.68 16.99
C GLN A 130 6.53 8.26 16.10
N ILE A 131 6.04 7.02 16.22
CA ILE A 131 4.90 6.52 15.45
C ILE A 131 3.63 7.31 15.77
N LEU A 132 3.38 7.61 17.05
CA LEU A 132 2.22 8.41 17.44
C LEU A 132 2.31 9.82 16.85
N GLU A 133 3.46 10.47 16.96
CA GLU A 133 3.67 11.78 16.33
C GLU A 133 3.47 11.70 14.82
N GLU A 134 4.16 10.81 14.13
CA GLU A 134 4.13 10.71 12.66
C GLU A 134 2.74 10.30 12.11
N VAL A 135 2.05 9.35 12.75
CA VAL A 135 0.75 8.84 12.28
C VAL A 135 -0.41 9.75 12.72
N PHE A 136 -0.39 10.31 13.94
CA PHE A 136 -1.48 11.21 14.37
C PHE A 136 -1.37 12.60 13.78
N HIS A 137 -0.16 13.09 13.47
CA HIS A 137 0.03 14.38 12.79
C HIS A 137 -0.21 14.32 11.28
N LEU A 138 -0.62 13.18 10.74
CA LEU A 138 -1.13 13.12 9.37
C LEU A 138 -2.23 14.18 9.18
N SER A 139 -1.97 15.13 8.29
CA SER A 139 -2.92 16.16 7.92
C SER A 139 -4.18 15.53 7.33
N ARG A 140 -5.31 16.26 7.33
CA ARG A 140 -6.51 15.81 6.61
C ARG A 140 -6.24 15.58 5.12
N GLY A 141 -5.33 16.35 4.52
CA GLY A 141 -4.89 16.16 3.14
C GLY A 141 -4.17 14.83 2.96
N GLU A 142 -3.17 14.55 3.79
CA GLU A 142 -2.39 13.30 3.76
C GLU A 142 -3.26 12.06 3.97
N ARG A 143 -4.21 12.12 4.92
CA ARG A 143 -5.15 11.01 5.15
C ARG A 143 -6.02 10.72 3.92
N LEU A 144 -6.54 11.76 3.26
CA LEU A 144 -7.32 11.62 2.03
C LEU A 144 -6.46 11.08 0.89
N THR A 145 -5.20 11.50 0.80
CA THR A 145 -4.22 10.96 -0.16
C THR A 145 -3.98 9.47 0.05
N HIS A 146 -3.76 9.02 1.30
CA HIS A 146 -3.55 7.61 1.61
C HIS A 146 -4.79 6.75 1.30
N VAL A 147 -5.98 7.20 1.67
CA VAL A 147 -7.24 6.50 1.34
C VAL A 147 -7.44 6.45 -0.17
N GLY A 148 -7.19 7.55 -0.88
CA GLY A 148 -7.29 7.59 -2.33
C GLY A 148 -6.35 6.59 -3.01
N VAL A 149 -5.09 6.55 -2.58
CA VAL A 149 -4.09 5.57 -3.06
C VAL A 149 -4.51 4.14 -2.77
N PHE A 150 -5.01 3.86 -1.56
CA PHE A 150 -5.51 2.54 -1.21
C PHE A 150 -6.65 2.11 -2.14
N LEU A 151 -7.63 2.98 -2.40
CA LEU A 151 -8.75 2.68 -3.29
C LEU A 151 -8.32 2.52 -4.75
N ILE A 152 -7.36 3.31 -5.23
CA ILE A 152 -6.80 3.14 -6.58
C ILE A 152 -6.11 1.77 -6.70
N GLY A 153 -5.22 1.45 -5.76
CA GLY A 153 -4.53 0.15 -5.74
C GLY A 153 -5.51 -1.02 -5.64
N PHE A 154 -6.52 -0.90 -4.77
CA PHE A 154 -7.55 -1.92 -4.61
C PHE A 154 -8.49 -2.01 -5.82
N SER A 155 -8.73 -0.91 -6.55
CA SER A 155 -9.53 -0.92 -7.77
C SER A 155 -8.87 -1.73 -8.90
N ALA A 156 -7.55 -1.84 -8.90
CA ALA A 156 -6.82 -2.66 -9.87
C ALA A 156 -7.26 -4.13 -9.81
N ILE A 157 -7.61 -4.63 -8.61
CA ILE A 157 -8.21 -5.96 -8.41
C ILE A 157 -9.56 -6.02 -9.16
N MET A 158 -10.45 -5.05 -9.00
CA MET A 158 -11.77 -5.09 -9.65
C MET A 158 -11.69 -5.06 -11.18
N PHE A 159 -10.78 -4.26 -11.74
CA PHE A 159 -10.54 -4.23 -13.19
C PHE A 159 -9.92 -5.51 -13.69
N ALA A 160 -9.08 -6.12 -12.85
CA ALA A 160 -8.54 -7.44 -13.11
C ALA A 160 -9.69 -8.40 -13.41
N PHE A 161 -10.65 -8.52 -12.51
CA PHE A 161 -11.71 -9.52 -12.60
C PHE A 161 -12.92 -9.10 -13.43
N ASP A 162 -12.73 -8.24 -14.45
CA ASP A 162 -13.80 -7.78 -15.36
C ASP A 162 -15.05 -7.23 -14.61
N THR A 163 -14.85 -6.73 -13.38
CA THR A 163 -15.92 -6.22 -12.51
C THR A 163 -15.97 -4.70 -12.59
N TRP A 164 -16.14 -4.19 -13.81
CA TRP A 164 -16.03 -2.76 -14.15
C TRP A 164 -17.01 -1.89 -13.37
N GLU A 165 -18.20 -2.41 -13.08
CA GLU A 165 -19.23 -1.70 -12.31
C GLU A 165 -18.77 -1.37 -10.89
N LEU A 166 -17.84 -2.15 -10.31
CA LEU A 166 -17.23 -1.88 -9.01
C LEU A 166 -15.89 -1.17 -9.15
N GLY A 167 -15.07 -1.55 -10.13
CA GLY A 167 -13.74 -0.98 -10.35
C GLY A 167 -13.76 0.49 -10.77
N VAL A 168 -14.66 0.86 -11.67
CA VAL A 168 -14.77 2.24 -12.17
C VAL A 168 -15.17 3.22 -11.05
N PRO A 169 -16.21 2.98 -10.23
CA PRO A 169 -16.48 3.84 -9.09
C PRO A 169 -15.31 3.92 -8.11
N LEU A 170 -14.66 2.80 -7.80
CA LEU A 170 -13.59 2.75 -6.81
C LEU A 170 -12.36 3.54 -7.25
N ILE A 171 -11.94 3.42 -8.52
CA ILE A 171 -10.81 4.19 -9.04
C ILE A 171 -11.14 5.68 -9.16
N LEU A 172 -12.37 6.02 -9.56
CA LEU A 172 -12.79 7.42 -9.67
C LEU A 172 -12.82 8.10 -8.30
N VAL A 173 -13.40 7.42 -7.30
CA VAL A 173 -13.38 7.90 -5.91
C VAL A 173 -11.95 7.97 -5.40
N GLY A 174 -11.13 6.95 -5.67
CA GLY A 174 -9.71 6.93 -5.30
C GLY A 174 -8.92 8.10 -5.88
N ILE A 175 -9.03 8.36 -7.19
CA ILE A 175 -8.39 9.49 -7.88
C ILE A 175 -8.90 10.81 -7.32
N ALA A 176 -10.21 10.94 -7.09
CA ALA A 176 -10.79 12.16 -6.53
C ALA A 176 -10.25 12.46 -5.13
N LEU A 177 -10.19 11.45 -4.25
CA LEU A 177 -9.65 11.57 -2.89
C LEU A 177 -8.15 11.87 -2.90
N PHE A 178 -7.38 11.20 -3.77
CA PHE A 178 -5.96 11.48 -3.96
C PHE A 178 -5.73 12.92 -4.42
N ALA A 179 -6.38 13.34 -5.51
CA ALA A 179 -6.21 14.68 -6.07
C ALA A 179 -6.71 15.78 -5.12
N TRP A 180 -7.74 15.50 -4.31
CA TRP A 180 -8.23 16.43 -3.30
C TRP A 180 -7.27 16.53 -2.11
N GLY A 181 -6.83 15.39 -1.57
CA GLY A 181 -5.86 15.32 -0.49
C GLY A 181 -4.56 16.02 -0.85
N TYR A 182 -4.02 15.70 -2.03
CA TYR A 182 -2.79 16.27 -2.58
C TYR A 182 -2.90 17.80 -2.77
N ARG A 183 -3.97 18.29 -3.40
CA ARG A 183 -4.18 19.74 -3.61
C ARG A 183 -4.36 20.50 -2.31
N ARG A 184 -5.06 19.92 -1.33
CA ARG A 184 -5.24 20.55 -0.02
C ARG A 184 -3.90 20.76 0.69
N GLU A 185 -3.02 19.78 0.54
CA GLU A 185 -1.75 19.74 1.23
C GLU A 185 -0.69 20.66 0.59
N HIS A 186 -0.62 20.72 -0.75
CA HIS A 186 0.28 21.64 -1.45
C HIS A 186 -0.30 23.04 -1.66
N GLY A 187 -1.63 23.18 -1.69
CA GLY A 187 -2.31 24.48 -1.77
C GLY A 187 -2.24 25.27 -0.46
N ALA A 188 -2.23 24.59 0.70
CA ALA A 188 -2.00 25.21 2.00
C ALA A 188 -0.56 25.75 2.13
N ALA A 189 0.44 24.99 1.64
CA ALA A 189 1.85 25.39 1.66
C ALA A 189 2.16 26.63 0.78
N ARG A 190 1.41 26.85 -0.32
CA ARG A 190 1.56 28.05 -1.16
C ARG A 190 1.02 29.34 -0.52
N LYS A 191 0.06 29.24 0.41
CA LYS A 191 -0.53 30.42 1.08
C LYS A 191 0.26 30.92 2.29
N SER A 192 1.26 30.17 2.75
CA SER A 192 2.12 30.52 3.90
C SER A 192 3.54 30.95 3.50
N GLY A 193 3.79 31.21 2.20
CA GLY A 193 5.04 31.84 1.76
C GLY A 193 5.07 33.32 2.19
N PRO A 194 6.25 33.88 2.52
CA PRO A 194 6.35 35.27 2.95
C PRO A 194 5.86 36.18 1.82
N GLU A 195 4.83 36.97 2.11
CA GLU A 195 4.52 38.16 1.31
C GLU A 195 5.77 39.06 1.34
N ALA A 196 6.37 39.26 0.17
CA ALA A 196 7.47 40.19 -0.04
C ALA A 196 6.93 41.63 -0.16
#